data_AF-A0A2V5HPG9-F1
#
_entry.id   AF-A0A2V5HPG9-F1
#
_cell.length_a   1.000
_cell.length_b   1.000
_cell.length_c   1.000
_cell.angle_alpha   90.00
_cell.angle_beta   90.00
_cell.angle_gamma   90.00
#
_symmetry.space_group_name_H-M   'P 1'
#
loop_
_entity.id
_entity.type
_entity.pdbx_description
1 polymer ?
#
loop_
_entity_poly.entity_id
_entity_poly.type
_entity_poly.pdbx_seq_one_letter_code
_entity_poly.pdbx_strand_id
1 'polypeptide(L)'
;ICGSALYLDWFPRYLLELAQSTPAVLLAPNYRLLPEATLPAVFSDVLDFWAWVRDSPAVSAGLATVPTAAGRLAIDRARVLVAGGSAGGYLSLCLALRFPEQIRGAVVGYPAFLGLASSFVEVSAVAGGGAAAAAAVSSYPHRSPVRTFTDLPDRLDLMDAAMRTGRIAEMFARGVDVDDDPERSLRYPMERLDESVKIPRGGIAILHGREDEVVSVEDSVRFVGKAKMVLRAEDAGRVAVTVREGGHGFDTPVGLGEGWLWESLRGVVGGWLE
;
A
#
# COMPACT_ATOMS: atom_id res chain seq x y z
N ILE A 1 10.81 -4.77 2.56
CA ILE A 1 11.97 -5.51 3.14
C ILE A 1 12.01 -6.93 2.60
N CYS A 2 10.87 -7.62 2.64
CA CYS A 2 10.62 -8.95 2.09
C CYS A 2 9.32 -8.96 1.28
N GLY A 3 9.04 -10.07 0.61
CA GLY A 3 7.79 -10.33 -0.10
C GLY A 3 7.96 -10.40 -1.61
N SER A 4 6.88 -10.77 -2.29
CA SER A 4 6.79 -10.84 -3.76
C SER A 4 5.37 -10.50 -4.18
N ALA A 5 5.22 -9.83 -5.32
CA ALA A 5 3.93 -9.36 -5.84
C ALA A 5 2.89 -10.48 -6.07
N LEU A 6 3.35 -11.72 -6.23
CA LEU A 6 2.50 -12.90 -6.46
C LEU A 6 2.67 -13.97 -5.38
N TYR A 7 3.12 -13.60 -4.18
CA TYR A 7 3.15 -14.52 -3.07
C TYR A 7 1.72 -14.80 -2.57
N LEU A 8 1.19 -15.97 -2.93
CA LEU A 8 -0.24 -16.31 -2.79
C LEU A 8 -0.74 -16.25 -1.34
N ASP A 9 0.08 -16.66 -0.36
CA ASP A 9 -0.35 -16.70 1.05
C ASP A 9 -0.58 -15.30 1.64
N TRP A 10 -0.09 -14.24 0.98
CA TRP A 10 -0.35 -12.84 1.35
C TRP A 10 -1.25 -12.11 0.35
N PHE A 11 -1.75 -12.79 -0.68
CA PHE A 11 -2.59 -12.17 -1.69
C PHE A 11 -4.05 -12.26 -1.25
N PRO A 12 -4.75 -11.14 -0.99
CA PRO A 12 -6.11 -11.20 -0.47
C PRO A 12 -7.07 -11.89 -1.42
N ARG A 13 -7.75 -12.94 -0.93
CA ARG A 13 -8.68 -13.74 -1.71
C ARG A 13 -9.75 -12.89 -2.37
N TYR A 14 -10.29 -11.90 -1.66
CA TYR A 14 -11.32 -11.02 -2.19
C TYR A 14 -10.87 -10.21 -3.41
N LEU A 15 -9.58 -9.89 -3.58
CA LEU A 15 -9.09 -9.19 -4.78
C LEU A 15 -9.09 -10.11 -6.00
N LEU A 16 -8.79 -11.40 -5.81
CA LEU A 16 -8.92 -12.40 -6.86
C LEU A 16 -10.39 -12.60 -7.26
N GLU A 17 -11.27 -12.72 -6.27
CA GLU A 17 -12.72 -12.84 -6.53
C GLU A 17 -13.28 -11.57 -7.18
N LEU A 18 -12.78 -10.39 -6.83
CA LEU A 18 -13.16 -9.14 -7.48
C LEU A 18 -12.74 -9.13 -8.95
N ALA A 19 -11.50 -9.53 -9.23
CA ALA A 19 -11.00 -9.64 -10.59
C ALA A 19 -11.69 -10.73 -11.42
N GLN A 20 -12.24 -11.77 -10.78
CA GLN A 20 -13.03 -12.82 -11.45
C GLN A 20 -14.48 -12.39 -11.70
N SER A 21 -15.07 -11.62 -10.80
CA SER A 21 -16.46 -11.15 -10.88
C SER A 21 -16.64 -9.86 -11.69
N THR A 22 -15.53 -9.19 -12.04
CA THR A 22 -15.50 -7.99 -12.87
C THR A 22 -14.57 -8.21 -14.07
N PRO A 23 -14.77 -7.52 -15.21
CA PRO A 23 -13.87 -7.62 -16.37
C PRO A 23 -12.57 -6.83 -16.12
N ALA A 24 -11.83 -7.19 -15.07
CA ALA A 24 -10.63 -6.51 -14.63
C ALA A 24 -9.36 -7.32 -14.92
N VAL A 25 -8.24 -6.62 -15.02
CA VAL A 25 -6.91 -7.21 -15.13
C VAL A 25 -6.12 -6.82 -13.89
N LEU A 26 -5.48 -7.80 -13.25
CA LEU A 26 -4.58 -7.56 -12.12
C LEU A 26 -3.16 -7.36 -12.64
N LEU A 27 -2.55 -6.24 -12.27
CA LEU A 27 -1.15 -5.92 -12.55
C LEU A 27 -0.44 -5.69 -11.21
N ALA A 28 0.57 -6.50 -10.91
CA ALA A 28 1.26 -6.49 -9.62
C ALA A 28 2.78 -6.33 -9.83
N PRO A 29 3.36 -5.15 -9.51
CA PRO A 29 4.78 -4.90 -9.73
C PRO A 29 5.64 -5.41 -8.57
N ASN A 30 6.79 -6.00 -8.91
CA ASN A 30 7.88 -6.22 -7.96
C ASN A 30 8.78 -4.97 -7.92
N TYR A 31 8.50 -4.06 -6.98
CA TYR A 31 9.33 -2.88 -6.71
C TYR A 31 10.57 -3.27 -5.88
N ARG A 32 11.61 -2.42 -5.89
CA ARG A 32 12.83 -2.68 -5.11
C ARG A 32 12.54 -2.70 -3.61
N LEU A 33 13.22 -3.58 -2.87
CA LEU A 33 13.05 -3.78 -1.45
C LEU A 33 14.13 -3.05 -0.65
N LEU A 34 13.75 -2.54 0.53
CA LEU A 34 14.69 -2.16 1.58
C LEU A 34 15.43 -3.41 2.12
N PRO A 35 16.66 -3.30 2.64
CA PRO A 35 17.46 -2.08 2.81
C PRO A 35 18.44 -1.82 1.65
N GLU A 36 18.40 -2.54 0.53
CA GLU A 36 19.29 -2.21 -0.60
C GLU A 36 18.82 -0.95 -1.33
N ALA A 37 17.51 -0.82 -1.55
CA ALA A 37 16.93 0.40 -2.08
C ALA A 37 16.61 1.40 -0.97
N THR A 38 16.59 2.69 -1.32
CA THR A 38 16.07 3.76 -0.46
C THR A 38 14.57 3.94 -0.69
N LEU A 39 13.87 4.60 0.24
CA LEU A 39 12.45 4.89 0.05
C LEU A 39 12.17 5.68 -1.24
N PRO A 40 12.95 6.73 -1.61
CA PRO A 40 12.79 7.39 -2.91
C PRO A 40 12.93 6.44 -4.11
N ALA A 41 13.84 5.47 -4.05
CA ALA A 41 13.99 4.48 -5.12
C ALA A 41 12.77 3.55 -5.23
N VAL A 42 12.17 3.14 -4.10
CA VAL A 42 10.91 2.38 -4.10
C VAL A 42 9.78 3.19 -4.73
N PHE A 43 9.64 4.47 -4.36
CA PHE A 43 8.64 5.34 -4.96
C PHE A 43 8.88 5.55 -6.46
N SER A 44 10.13 5.72 -6.89
CA SER A 44 10.48 5.78 -8.32
C SER A 44 9.94 4.57 -9.07
N ASP A 45 10.14 3.35 -8.55
CA ASP A 45 9.64 2.13 -9.22
C ASP A 45 8.11 2.10 -9.32
N VAL A 46 7.41 2.53 -8.26
CA VAL A 46 5.95 2.59 -8.25
C VAL A 46 5.42 3.63 -9.23
N LEU A 47 6.09 4.78 -9.33
CA LEU A 47 5.74 5.85 -10.28
C LEU A 47 6.05 5.45 -11.72
N ASP A 48 7.20 4.83 -11.96
CA ASP A 48 7.60 4.31 -13.27
C ASP A 48 6.63 3.21 -13.73
N PHE A 49 6.24 2.31 -12.82
CA PHE A 49 5.21 1.31 -13.09
C PHE A 49 3.87 1.96 -13.44
N TRP A 50 3.44 2.97 -12.68
CA TRP A 50 2.18 3.66 -12.97
C TRP A 50 2.21 4.36 -14.34
N ALA A 51 3.29 5.08 -14.64
CA ALA A 51 3.50 5.71 -15.94
C ALA A 51 3.52 4.66 -17.07
N TRP A 52 4.16 3.51 -16.85
CA TRP A 52 4.18 2.41 -17.80
C TRP A 52 2.77 1.86 -18.07
N VAL A 53 1.97 1.57 -17.02
CA VAL A 53 0.58 1.10 -17.17
C VAL A 53 -0.28 2.12 -17.92
N ARG A 54 -0.16 3.40 -17.54
CA ARG A 54 -0.98 4.49 -18.09
C ARG A 54 -0.61 4.82 -19.54
N ASP A 55 0.67 4.91 -19.87
CA ASP A 55 1.09 5.55 -21.13
C ASP A 55 1.72 4.57 -22.13
N SER A 56 2.22 3.42 -21.68
CA SER A 56 3.01 2.55 -22.56
C SER A 56 2.16 1.79 -23.57
N PRO A 57 2.44 1.91 -24.89
CA PRO A 57 1.86 1.04 -25.89
C PRO A 57 2.21 -0.44 -25.69
N ALA A 58 3.34 -0.73 -25.03
CA ALA A 58 3.79 -2.09 -24.76
C ALA A 58 2.81 -2.86 -23.86
N VAL A 59 2.15 -2.17 -22.93
CA VAL A 59 1.09 -2.77 -22.08
C VAL A 59 -0.07 -3.23 -22.95
N SER A 60 -0.57 -2.35 -23.82
CA SER A 60 -1.67 -2.69 -24.75
C SER A 60 -1.27 -3.83 -25.69
N ALA A 61 -0.03 -3.79 -26.22
CA ALA A 61 0.48 -4.81 -27.11
C ALA A 61 0.61 -6.18 -26.43
N GLY A 62 1.16 -6.20 -25.19
CA GLY A 62 1.30 -7.43 -24.41
C GLY A 62 -0.06 -8.05 -24.08
N LEU A 63 -1.02 -7.25 -23.61
CA LEU A 63 -2.37 -7.72 -23.30
C LEU A 63 -3.09 -8.24 -24.54
N ALA A 64 -2.92 -7.60 -25.70
CA ALA A 64 -3.51 -8.05 -26.96
C ALA A 64 -3.03 -9.45 -27.41
N THR A 65 -1.93 -9.97 -26.84
CA THR A 65 -1.46 -11.35 -27.10
C THR A 65 -2.17 -12.41 -26.26
N VAL A 66 -2.88 -12.01 -25.20
CA VAL A 66 -3.60 -12.93 -24.30
C VAL A 66 -4.89 -13.39 -24.98
N PRO A 67 -5.09 -14.70 -25.21
CA PRO A 67 -6.32 -15.21 -25.80
C PRO A 67 -7.51 -14.99 -24.88
N THR A 68 -8.60 -14.41 -25.39
CA THR A 68 -9.86 -14.30 -24.65
C THR A 68 -11.04 -14.74 -25.52
N ALA A 69 -12.13 -15.18 -24.90
CA ALA A 69 -13.36 -15.54 -25.61
C ALA A 69 -13.96 -14.36 -26.41
N ALA A 70 -13.65 -13.12 -26.01
CA ALA A 70 -14.13 -11.89 -26.64
C ALA A 70 -13.14 -11.27 -27.65
N GLY A 71 -12.05 -11.97 -27.98
CA GLY A 71 -11.01 -11.48 -28.89
C GLY A 71 -9.75 -11.01 -28.14
N ARG A 72 -9.34 -9.76 -28.35
CA ARG A 72 -8.11 -9.20 -27.76
C ARG A 72 -8.40 -8.53 -26.41
N LEU A 73 -7.61 -8.89 -25.39
CA LEU A 73 -7.67 -8.23 -24.09
C LEU A 73 -7.18 -6.78 -24.20
N ALA A 74 -7.98 -5.85 -23.70
CA ALA A 74 -7.64 -4.44 -23.58
C ALA A 74 -8.01 -3.94 -22.18
N ILE A 75 -7.25 -2.99 -21.65
CA ILE A 75 -7.53 -2.34 -20.36
C ILE A 75 -8.10 -0.95 -20.58
N ASP A 76 -9.07 -0.60 -19.74
CA ASP A 76 -9.57 0.76 -19.63
C ASP A 76 -8.76 1.53 -18.59
N ARG A 77 -7.90 2.43 -19.07
CA ARG A 77 -7.00 3.23 -18.22
C ARG A 77 -7.71 4.35 -17.46
N ALA A 78 -8.99 4.62 -17.75
CA ALA A 78 -9.79 5.56 -16.99
C ALA A 78 -10.48 4.91 -15.77
N ARG A 79 -10.44 3.58 -15.67
CA ARG A 79 -11.04 2.79 -14.57
C ARG A 79 -9.99 1.97 -13.84
N VAL A 80 -9.17 2.66 -13.05
CA VAL A 80 -8.10 2.05 -12.26
C VAL A 80 -8.44 2.03 -10.78
N LEU A 81 -8.38 0.84 -10.19
CA LEU A 81 -8.39 0.62 -8.75
C LEU A 81 -6.98 0.25 -8.31
N VAL A 82 -6.46 0.88 -7.25
CA VAL A 82 -5.22 0.46 -6.61
C VAL A 82 -5.52 -0.29 -5.32
N ALA A 83 -4.73 -1.32 -5.03
CA ALA A 83 -4.91 -2.12 -3.84
C ALA A 83 -3.60 -2.70 -3.30
N GLY A 84 -3.56 -2.91 -2.00
CA GLY A 84 -2.44 -3.55 -1.32
C GLY A 84 -2.62 -3.63 0.18
N GLY A 85 -1.90 -4.56 0.83
CA GLY A 85 -1.82 -4.69 2.28
C GLY A 85 -0.50 -4.14 2.83
N SER A 86 -0.48 -3.69 4.09
CA SER A 86 0.75 -3.30 4.80
C SER A 86 1.56 -2.25 4.04
N ALA A 87 2.83 -2.52 3.72
CA ALA A 87 3.66 -1.67 2.88
C ALA A 87 3.06 -1.44 1.47
N GLY A 88 2.41 -2.44 0.88
CA GLY A 88 1.70 -2.29 -0.39
C GLY A 88 0.44 -1.42 -0.28
N GLY A 89 -0.24 -1.46 0.87
CA GLY A 89 -1.36 -0.58 1.20
C GLY A 89 -0.90 0.87 1.35
N TYR A 90 0.23 1.09 2.00
CA TYR A 90 0.89 2.39 2.09
C TYR A 90 1.23 2.96 0.69
N LEU A 91 1.91 2.20 -0.16
CA LEU A 91 2.27 2.64 -1.51
C LEU A 91 1.02 2.92 -2.37
N SER A 92 0.00 2.07 -2.28
CA SER A 92 -1.27 2.25 -2.99
C SER A 92 -2.01 3.51 -2.53
N LEU A 93 -2.01 3.79 -1.23
CA LEU A 93 -2.61 5.00 -0.67
C LEU A 93 -1.86 6.26 -1.14
N CYS A 94 -0.53 6.26 -1.09
CA CYS A 94 0.27 7.39 -1.60
C CYS A 94 0.00 7.63 -3.10
N LEU A 95 -0.06 6.57 -3.91
CA LEU A 95 -0.31 6.67 -5.34
C LEU A 95 -1.72 7.25 -5.62
N ALA A 96 -2.73 6.78 -4.90
CA ALA A 96 -4.10 7.27 -5.00
C ALA A 96 -4.24 8.76 -4.64
N LEU A 97 -3.55 9.21 -3.60
CA LEU A 97 -3.55 10.63 -3.18
C LEU A 97 -2.70 11.52 -4.10
N ARG A 98 -1.71 10.95 -4.80
CA ARG A 98 -0.89 11.66 -5.78
C ARG A 98 -1.61 11.85 -7.12
N PHE A 99 -2.41 10.87 -7.55
CA PHE A 99 -3.12 10.89 -8.84
C PHE A 99 -4.64 10.66 -8.72
N PRO A 100 -5.36 11.45 -7.91
CA PRO A 100 -6.78 11.22 -7.61
C PRO A 100 -7.70 11.37 -8.83
N GLU A 101 -7.28 12.06 -9.89
CA GLU A 101 -8.02 12.14 -11.15
C GLU A 101 -7.77 10.96 -12.09
N GLN A 102 -6.66 10.24 -11.90
CA GLN A 102 -6.27 9.12 -12.77
C GLN A 102 -6.60 7.76 -12.14
N ILE A 103 -6.64 7.71 -10.81
CA ILE A 103 -7.03 6.55 -10.02
C ILE A 103 -8.46 6.76 -9.54
N ARG A 104 -9.33 5.77 -9.78
CA ARG A 104 -10.75 5.86 -9.44
C ARG A 104 -11.06 5.41 -8.03
N GLY A 105 -10.27 4.52 -7.45
CA GLY A 105 -10.46 4.11 -6.06
C GLY A 105 -9.23 3.43 -5.47
N ALA A 106 -9.23 3.33 -4.14
CA ALA A 106 -8.22 2.59 -3.40
C ALA A 106 -8.85 1.63 -2.39
N VAL A 107 -8.39 0.38 -2.37
CA VAL A 107 -8.72 -0.61 -1.34
C VAL A 107 -7.43 -1.04 -0.65
N VAL A 108 -7.21 -0.58 0.58
CA VAL A 108 -5.94 -0.80 1.28
C VAL A 108 -6.14 -1.51 2.61
N GLY A 109 -5.41 -2.59 2.82
CA GLY A 109 -5.37 -3.33 4.09
C GLY A 109 -4.25 -2.80 4.98
N TYR A 110 -4.55 -2.48 6.24
CA TYR A 110 -3.62 -2.11 7.32
C TYR A 110 -2.39 -1.32 6.81
N PRO A 111 -2.60 -0.16 6.14
CA PRO A 111 -1.51 0.54 5.49
C PRO A 111 -0.44 0.94 6.51
N ALA A 112 0.81 0.60 6.21
CA ALA A 112 1.93 0.86 7.09
C ALA A 112 2.33 2.35 7.02
N PHE A 113 1.74 3.19 7.89
CA PHE A 113 2.03 4.63 7.98
C PHE A 113 3.41 4.90 8.60
N LEU A 114 4.49 4.40 8.02
CA LEU A 114 5.83 4.31 8.64
C LEU A 114 6.63 5.63 8.67
N GLY A 115 5.96 6.79 8.65
CA GLY A 115 6.60 8.10 8.83
C GLY A 115 6.81 8.47 10.29
N LEU A 116 7.54 9.56 10.53
CA LEU A 116 7.86 10.10 11.87
C LEU A 116 6.64 10.38 12.76
N ALA A 117 5.44 10.41 12.20
CA ALA A 117 4.16 10.59 12.91
C ALA A 117 3.43 9.27 13.23
N SER A 118 4.03 8.10 12.98
CA SER A 118 3.43 6.81 13.34
C SER A 118 3.49 6.60 14.85
N SER A 119 2.32 6.37 15.45
CA SER A 119 2.22 6.00 16.86
C SER A 119 3.02 4.71 17.18
N PHE A 120 3.14 3.80 16.21
CA PHE A 120 3.91 2.56 16.35
C PHE A 120 5.42 2.79 16.39
N VAL A 121 5.94 3.68 15.55
CA VAL A 121 7.38 4.01 15.52
C VAL A 121 7.78 4.73 16.81
N GLU A 122 6.95 5.65 17.31
CA GLU A 122 7.18 6.33 18.60
C GLU A 122 7.24 5.34 19.76
N VAL A 123 6.28 4.40 19.85
CA VAL A 123 6.25 3.39 20.92
C VAL A 123 7.41 2.39 20.80
N SER A 124 7.75 1.94 19.58
CA SER A 124 8.81 0.96 19.34
C SER A 124 10.22 1.51 19.59
N ALA A 125 10.45 2.80 19.30
CA ALA A 125 11.72 3.47 19.61
C ALA A 125 11.93 3.60 21.13
N VAL A 126 10.88 3.83 21.90
CA VAL A 126 10.91 3.90 23.37
C VAL A 126 11.06 2.52 24.01
N ALA A 127 10.46 1.48 23.41
CA ALA A 127 10.47 0.13 23.93
C ALA A 127 11.83 -0.61 23.78
N GLY A 128 12.80 -0.02 23.07
CA GLY A 128 14.17 -0.54 23.00
C GLY A 128 14.22 -2.00 22.54
N GLY A 129 13.73 -2.27 21.33
CA GLY A 129 13.77 -3.61 20.74
C GLY A 129 15.13 -4.28 20.97
N GLY A 130 15.10 -5.49 21.56
CA GLY A 130 16.26 -6.09 22.20
C GLY A 130 17.54 -6.10 21.35
N ALA A 131 18.70 -6.01 22.01
CA ALA A 131 20.02 -5.83 21.38
C ALA A 131 20.31 -6.78 20.19
N ALA A 132 19.75 -8.00 20.19
CA ALA A 132 19.89 -8.95 19.09
C ALA A 132 19.15 -8.52 17.80
N ALA A 133 17.94 -7.96 17.91
CA ALA A 133 17.18 -7.43 16.77
C ALA A 133 17.86 -6.19 16.18
N ALA A 134 18.36 -5.29 17.05
CA ALA A 134 19.13 -4.14 16.61
C ALA A 134 20.43 -4.56 15.91
N ALA A 135 21.11 -5.60 16.40
CA ALA A 135 22.31 -6.17 15.79
C ALA A 135 22.01 -6.80 14.42
N ALA A 136 20.88 -7.50 14.25
CA ALA A 136 20.49 -8.07 12.96
C ALA A 136 20.34 -7.00 11.87
N VAL A 137 19.71 -5.87 12.18
CA VAL A 137 19.58 -4.73 11.27
C VAL A 137 20.93 -4.05 11.00
N SER A 138 21.78 -3.85 12.03
CA SER A 138 23.11 -3.23 11.89
C SER A 138 24.11 -4.09 11.12
N SER A 139 24.00 -5.41 11.25
CA SER A 139 24.89 -6.38 10.60
C SER A 139 24.53 -6.61 9.14
N TYR A 140 23.40 -6.07 8.66
CA TYR A 140 22.97 -6.28 7.29
C TYR A 140 23.94 -5.59 6.32
N PRO A 141 24.63 -6.34 5.45
CA PRO A 141 25.74 -5.78 4.68
C PRO A 141 25.24 -4.72 3.70
N HIS A 142 25.80 -3.51 3.78
CA HIS A 142 25.50 -2.37 2.89
C HIS A 142 25.78 -2.61 1.39
N ARG A 143 26.29 -3.80 1.01
CA ARG A 143 26.67 -4.17 -0.37
C ARG A 143 25.94 -5.40 -0.91
N SER A 144 24.81 -5.78 -0.31
CA SER A 144 23.93 -6.80 -0.90
C SER A 144 23.38 -6.35 -2.26
N PRO A 145 23.15 -7.28 -3.20
CA PRO A 145 22.49 -6.96 -4.46
C PRO A 145 21.06 -6.49 -4.22
N VAL A 146 20.63 -5.46 -4.98
CA VAL A 146 19.26 -4.95 -4.96
C VAL A 146 18.28 -6.10 -5.22
N ARG A 147 17.24 -6.19 -4.39
CA ARG A 147 16.18 -7.20 -4.53
C ARG A 147 14.86 -6.56 -4.89
N THR A 148 14.06 -7.25 -5.71
CA THR A 148 12.68 -6.88 -6.03
C THR A 148 11.68 -7.93 -5.55
N PHE A 149 12.16 -9.06 -5.04
CA PHE A 149 11.36 -10.09 -4.38
C PHE A 149 12.22 -10.90 -3.38
N THR A 150 11.57 -11.63 -2.49
CA THR A 150 12.17 -12.68 -1.66
C THR A 150 11.23 -13.89 -1.57
N ASP A 151 11.79 -15.09 -1.43
CA ASP A 151 11.05 -16.29 -1.09
C ASP A 151 10.97 -16.40 0.44
N LEU A 152 9.76 -16.42 1.01
CA LEU A 152 9.61 -16.53 2.46
C LEU A 152 10.17 -17.88 2.98
N PRO A 153 10.79 -17.91 4.18
CA PRO A 153 10.86 -16.84 5.19
C PRO A 153 12.02 -15.85 5.03
N ASP A 154 12.70 -15.78 3.86
CA ASP A 154 13.84 -14.88 3.67
C ASP A 154 13.48 -13.42 4.01
N ARG A 155 14.29 -12.84 4.90
CA ARG A 155 14.17 -11.47 5.45
C ARG A 155 12.95 -11.17 6.31
N LEU A 156 12.13 -12.15 6.70
CA LEU A 156 11.08 -11.91 7.70
C LEU A 156 11.68 -11.42 9.02
N ASP A 157 12.71 -12.10 9.53
CA ASP A 157 13.40 -11.70 10.76
C ASP A 157 13.99 -10.27 10.69
N LEU A 158 14.47 -9.87 9.49
CA LEU A 158 14.97 -8.51 9.28
C LEU A 158 13.84 -7.49 9.30
N MET A 159 12.71 -7.80 8.67
CA MET A 159 11.52 -6.93 8.70
C MET A 159 11.00 -6.79 10.14
N ASP A 160 10.83 -7.89 10.85
CA ASP A 160 10.37 -7.91 12.24
C ASP A 160 11.32 -7.12 13.14
N ALA A 161 12.63 -7.34 12.99
CA ALA A 161 13.63 -6.61 13.75
C ALA A 161 13.57 -5.11 13.45
N ALA A 162 13.49 -4.69 12.18
CA ALA A 162 13.42 -3.29 11.79
C ALA A 162 12.16 -2.59 12.33
N MET A 163 11.02 -3.28 12.31
CA MET A 163 9.75 -2.77 12.85
C MET A 163 9.82 -2.63 14.38
N ARG A 164 10.16 -3.70 15.10
CA ARG A 164 10.16 -3.74 16.57
C ARG A 164 11.22 -2.84 17.22
N THR A 165 12.30 -2.54 16.51
CA THR A 165 13.36 -1.65 17.00
C THR A 165 13.16 -0.20 16.58
N GLY A 166 12.11 0.12 15.82
CA GLY A 166 11.88 1.46 15.27
C GLY A 166 12.84 1.86 14.13
N ARG A 167 13.80 1.00 13.78
CA ARG A 167 14.81 1.27 12.75
C ARG A 167 14.26 1.34 11.33
N ILE A 168 13.01 0.95 11.14
CA ILE A 168 12.29 1.23 9.90
C ILE A 168 12.29 2.74 9.57
N ALA A 169 12.24 3.61 10.59
CA ALA A 169 12.33 5.06 10.41
C ALA A 169 13.69 5.50 9.87
N GLU A 170 14.79 4.90 10.34
CA GLU A 170 16.13 5.14 9.78
C GLU A 170 16.21 4.75 8.31
N MET A 171 15.59 3.62 7.94
CA MET A 171 15.54 3.16 6.55
C MET A 171 14.73 4.13 5.66
N PHE A 172 13.67 4.73 6.19
CA PHE A 172 12.83 5.70 5.49
C PHE A 172 13.53 7.04 5.30
N ALA A 173 14.28 7.50 6.31
CA ALA A 173 15.05 8.74 6.24
C ALA A 173 16.28 8.63 5.30
N ARG A 174 16.75 7.41 5.02
CA ARG A 174 17.95 7.22 4.20
C ARG A 174 17.75 7.66 2.76
N GLY A 175 18.59 8.59 2.32
CA GLY A 175 18.57 9.14 0.96
C GLY A 175 17.51 10.22 0.76
N VAL A 176 16.96 10.76 1.86
CA VAL A 176 16.07 11.92 1.88
C VAL A 176 16.81 13.06 2.56
N ASP A 177 16.82 14.24 1.94
CA ASP A 177 17.26 15.47 2.59
C ASP A 177 16.07 16.07 3.33
N VAL A 178 16.05 15.99 4.67
CA VAL A 178 14.90 16.43 5.46
C VAL A 178 14.65 17.93 5.39
N ASP A 179 15.68 18.72 5.06
CA ASP A 179 15.60 20.17 4.95
C ASP A 179 15.20 20.62 3.53
N ASP A 180 15.33 19.74 2.52
CA ASP A 180 15.03 20.01 1.10
C ASP A 180 14.38 18.80 0.39
N ASP A 181 13.21 18.38 0.89
CA ASP A 181 12.42 17.30 0.28
C ASP A 181 11.06 17.80 -0.25
N PRO A 182 10.98 18.25 -1.52
CA PRO A 182 9.75 18.76 -2.11
C PRO A 182 8.68 17.68 -2.34
N GLU A 183 9.04 16.39 -2.26
CA GLU A 183 8.11 15.28 -2.45
C GLU A 183 7.72 14.59 -1.12
N ARG A 184 8.09 15.18 0.03
CA ARG A 184 7.85 14.60 1.35
C ARG A 184 6.39 14.25 1.58
N SER A 185 5.49 15.21 1.38
CA SER A 185 4.05 15.00 1.59
C SER A 185 3.46 13.95 0.65
N LEU A 186 4.06 13.71 -0.52
CA LEU A 186 3.64 12.65 -1.46
C LEU A 186 4.05 11.25 -0.99
N ARG A 187 5.01 11.16 -0.06
CA ARG A 187 5.42 9.90 0.55
C ARG A 187 4.71 9.63 1.87
N TYR A 188 4.22 10.65 2.57
CA TYR A 188 3.56 10.48 3.88
C TYR A 188 2.07 10.85 3.80
N PRO A 189 1.13 9.89 3.72
CA PRO A 189 -0.30 10.17 3.55
C PRO A 189 -0.90 11.10 4.61
N MET A 190 -0.43 11.00 5.86
CA MET A 190 -0.88 11.90 6.93
C MET A 190 -0.50 13.36 6.64
N GLU A 191 0.71 13.60 6.14
CA GLU A 191 1.19 14.93 5.77
C GLU A 191 0.56 15.43 4.48
N ARG A 192 0.24 14.52 3.54
CA ARG A 192 -0.50 14.86 2.32
C ARG A 192 -1.85 15.54 2.64
N LEU A 193 -2.49 15.14 3.73
CA LEU A 193 -3.76 15.71 4.20
C LEU A 193 -3.59 17.10 4.85
N ASP A 194 -2.38 17.56 5.15
CA ASP A 194 -2.13 18.94 5.61
C ASP A 194 -2.15 19.94 4.46
N GLU A 195 -2.04 19.46 3.23
CA GLU A 195 -2.12 20.25 2.02
C GLU A 195 -3.51 20.17 1.38
N SER A 196 -3.77 21.04 0.40
CA SER A 196 -4.94 20.88 -0.47
C SER A 196 -4.85 19.56 -1.23
N VAL A 197 -5.79 18.66 -0.96
CA VAL A 197 -5.80 17.29 -1.46
C VAL A 197 -7.16 16.95 -2.05
N LYS A 198 -7.13 16.19 -3.14
CA LYS A 198 -8.30 15.52 -3.69
C LYS A 198 -8.15 14.02 -3.46
N ILE A 199 -9.26 13.32 -3.47
CA ILE A 199 -9.29 11.87 -3.40
C ILE A 199 -9.81 11.27 -4.71
N PRO A 200 -9.53 9.98 -4.97
CA PRO A 200 -10.18 9.24 -6.04
C PRO A 200 -11.71 9.40 -6.01
N ARG A 201 -12.34 9.50 -7.18
CA ARG A 201 -13.81 9.69 -7.28
C ARG A 201 -14.59 8.60 -6.53
N GLY A 202 -14.19 7.34 -6.68
CA GLY A 202 -14.79 6.20 -5.97
C GLY A 202 -14.40 6.12 -4.49
N GLY A 203 -13.39 6.86 -4.05
CA GLY A 203 -13.01 6.93 -2.65
C GLY A 203 -11.89 5.97 -2.24
N ILE A 204 -11.73 5.85 -0.93
CA ILE A 204 -10.66 5.11 -0.27
C ILE A 204 -11.30 4.24 0.82
N ALA A 205 -11.20 2.93 0.67
CA ALA A 205 -11.59 1.96 1.69
C ALA A 205 -10.34 1.40 2.38
N ILE A 206 -10.27 1.56 3.69
CA ILE A 206 -9.22 1.00 4.55
C ILE A 206 -9.81 -0.17 5.33
N LEU A 207 -9.14 -1.31 5.34
CA LEU A 207 -9.47 -2.48 6.16
C LEU A 207 -8.37 -2.67 7.20
N HIS A 208 -8.69 -2.85 8.48
CA HIS A 208 -7.64 -3.02 9.50
C HIS A 208 -8.07 -3.99 10.62
N GLY A 209 -7.18 -4.90 10.98
CA GLY A 209 -7.32 -5.76 12.15
C GLY A 209 -7.17 -4.96 13.45
N ARG A 210 -8.04 -5.18 14.43
CA ARG A 210 -8.00 -4.49 15.72
C ARG A 210 -6.77 -4.89 16.53
N GLU A 211 -6.34 -6.14 16.38
CA GLU A 211 -5.22 -6.74 17.09
C GLU A 211 -3.94 -6.79 16.24
N ASP A 212 -3.84 -5.97 15.19
CA ASP A 212 -2.64 -5.90 14.34
C ASP A 212 -1.39 -5.60 15.20
N GLU A 213 -0.49 -6.57 15.22
CA GLU A 213 0.71 -6.59 16.04
C GLU A 213 1.93 -5.98 15.33
N VAL A 214 1.79 -5.64 14.05
CA VAL A 214 2.88 -5.13 13.19
C VAL A 214 2.72 -3.63 12.93
N VAL A 215 1.49 -3.15 12.72
CA VAL A 215 1.18 -1.73 12.50
C VAL A 215 -0.04 -1.29 13.29
N SER A 216 -0.10 -0.01 13.67
CA SER A 216 -1.16 0.49 14.54
C SER A 216 -2.47 0.75 13.81
N VAL A 217 -3.57 0.13 14.27
CA VAL A 217 -4.93 0.45 13.84
C VAL A 217 -5.29 1.92 14.10
N GLU A 218 -4.71 2.53 15.13
CA GLU A 218 -4.93 3.95 15.43
C GLU A 218 -4.48 4.85 14.28
N ASP A 219 -3.39 4.52 13.58
CA ASP A 219 -2.89 5.34 12.48
C ASP A 219 -3.92 5.38 11.32
N SER A 220 -4.60 4.25 11.05
CA SER A 220 -5.69 4.20 10.07
C SER A 220 -6.92 5.00 10.51
N VAL A 221 -7.29 4.91 11.79
CA VAL A 221 -8.40 5.68 12.36
C VAL A 221 -8.09 7.18 12.33
N ARG A 222 -6.87 7.58 12.69
CA ARG A 222 -6.39 8.97 12.65
C ARG A 222 -6.38 9.51 11.22
N PHE A 223 -5.92 8.73 10.25
CA PHE A 223 -5.94 9.13 8.84
C PHE A 223 -7.37 9.44 8.37
N VAL A 224 -8.33 8.54 8.62
CA VAL A 224 -9.72 8.76 8.22
C VAL A 224 -10.35 9.93 9.01
N GLY A 225 -10.04 10.06 10.30
CA GLY A 225 -10.48 11.19 11.11
C GLY A 225 -9.99 12.52 10.54
N LYS A 226 -8.70 12.62 10.22
CA LYS A 226 -8.10 13.80 9.60
C LYS A 226 -8.71 14.08 8.22
N ALA A 227 -8.87 13.07 7.37
CA ALA A 227 -9.50 13.20 6.06
C ALA A 227 -10.90 13.81 6.16
N LYS A 228 -11.70 13.36 7.14
CA LYS A 228 -13.05 13.91 7.39
C LYS A 228 -13.05 15.37 7.85
N MET A 229 -11.97 15.85 8.46
CA MET A 229 -11.85 17.24 8.89
C MET A 229 -11.41 18.18 7.76
N VAL A 230 -10.56 17.70 6.84
CA VAL A 230 -9.92 18.55 5.82
C VAL A 230 -10.61 18.48 4.45
N LEU A 231 -11.32 17.40 4.15
CA LEU A 231 -12.04 17.22 2.89
C LEU A 231 -13.43 17.87 2.92
N ARG A 232 -13.95 18.18 1.74
CA ARG A 232 -15.36 18.57 1.57
C ARG A 232 -16.26 17.41 2.00
N ALA A 233 -17.45 17.71 2.53
CA ALA A 233 -18.37 16.71 3.07
C ALA A 233 -18.65 15.53 2.12
N GLU A 234 -18.76 15.81 0.81
CA GLU A 234 -18.97 14.78 -0.21
C GLU A 234 -17.78 13.82 -0.33
N ASP A 235 -16.56 14.34 -0.39
CA ASP A 235 -15.32 13.55 -0.50
C ASP A 235 -15.01 12.84 0.83
N ALA A 236 -15.22 13.52 1.96
CA ALA A 236 -15.08 12.96 3.30
C ALA A 236 -15.94 11.71 3.51
N GLY A 237 -17.15 11.67 2.92
CA GLY A 237 -18.04 10.52 2.95
C GLY A 237 -17.53 9.29 2.19
N ARG A 238 -16.52 9.46 1.32
CA ARG A 238 -15.94 8.38 0.51
C ARG A 238 -14.59 7.88 1.05
N VAL A 239 -14.16 8.35 2.21
CA VAL A 239 -12.97 7.85 2.91
C VAL A 239 -13.42 7.14 4.18
N ALA A 240 -13.20 5.82 4.24
CA ALA A 240 -13.68 4.99 5.34
C ALA A 240 -12.62 4.00 5.81
N VAL A 241 -12.67 3.69 7.10
CA VAL A 241 -11.92 2.59 7.71
C VAL A 241 -12.91 1.59 8.30
N THR A 242 -12.70 0.32 8.02
CA THR A 242 -13.41 -0.80 8.64
C THR A 242 -12.45 -1.54 9.54
N VAL A 243 -12.76 -1.56 10.84
CA VAL A 243 -11.98 -2.29 11.84
C VAL A 243 -12.68 -3.58 12.21
N ARG A 244 -11.95 -4.70 12.16
CA ARG A 244 -12.44 -6.05 12.50
C ARG A 244 -11.49 -6.73 13.47
N GLU A 245 -11.96 -7.77 14.15
CA GLU A 245 -11.07 -8.67 14.88
C GLU A 245 -10.10 -9.35 13.91
N GLY A 246 -8.84 -9.51 14.33
CA GLY A 246 -7.73 -10.10 13.58
C GLY A 246 -6.43 -9.31 13.73
N GLY A 247 -5.32 -10.03 13.53
CA GLY A 247 -3.96 -9.47 13.49
C GLY A 247 -3.55 -8.97 12.10
N HIS A 248 -2.25 -8.83 11.87
CA HIS A 248 -1.72 -8.45 10.56
C HIS A 248 -2.10 -9.50 9.49
N GLY A 249 -2.67 -9.06 8.36
CA GLY A 249 -3.13 -9.99 7.32
C GLY A 249 -4.52 -10.61 7.53
N PHE A 250 -5.31 -10.13 8.50
CA PHE A 250 -6.62 -10.69 8.85
C PHE A 250 -7.61 -10.85 7.69
N ASP A 251 -7.49 -10.02 6.66
CA ASP A 251 -8.38 -9.97 5.49
C ASP A 251 -7.99 -10.96 4.39
N THR A 252 -6.79 -11.53 4.44
CA THR A 252 -6.26 -12.42 3.40
C THR A 252 -7.18 -13.61 3.09
N PRO A 253 -7.72 -14.36 4.08
CA PRO A 253 -8.60 -15.49 3.81
C PRO A 253 -10.05 -15.07 3.48
N VAL A 254 -10.40 -13.80 3.65
CA VAL A 254 -11.77 -13.30 3.54
C VAL A 254 -12.18 -13.20 2.08
N GLY A 255 -13.33 -13.77 1.74
CA GLY A 255 -13.93 -13.68 0.39
C GLY A 255 -14.93 -12.52 0.28
N LEU A 256 -15.23 -12.10 -0.96
CA LEU A 256 -16.22 -11.06 -1.26
C LEU A 256 -17.64 -11.41 -0.80
N GLY A 257 -17.95 -12.70 -0.63
CA GLY A 257 -19.24 -13.16 -0.12
C GLY A 257 -19.48 -12.82 1.35
N GLU A 258 -18.43 -12.44 2.09
CA GLU A 258 -18.53 -12.00 3.48
C GLU A 258 -19.20 -10.62 3.52
N GLY A 259 -20.43 -10.57 4.07
CA GLY A 259 -21.29 -9.39 3.98
C GLY A 259 -20.64 -8.09 4.47
N TRP A 260 -19.86 -8.17 5.55
CA TRP A 260 -19.15 -7.01 6.09
C TRP A 260 -18.10 -6.47 5.13
N LEU A 261 -17.40 -7.34 4.39
CA LEU A 261 -16.35 -6.93 3.47
C LEU A 261 -16.98 -6.23 2.27
N TRP A 262 -18.02 -6.81 1.69
CA TRP A 262 -18.73 -6.15 0.59
C TRP A 262 -19.33 -4.81 1.01
N GLU A 263 -19.88 -4.69 2.21
CA GLU A 263 -20.38 -3.41 2.74
C GLU A 263 -19.28 -2.34 2.81
N SER A 264 -18.05 -2.73 3.17
CA SER A 264 -16.89 -1.84 3.20
C SER A 264 -16.40 -1.44 1.80
N LEU A 265 -16.50 -2.33 0.82
CA LEU A 265 -15.90 -2.14 -0.51
C LEU A 265 -16.88 -1.60 -1.57
N ARG A 266 -18.19 -1.83 -1.43
CA ARG A 266 -19.18 -1.56 -2.49
C ARG A 266 -19.17 -0.12 -3.00
N GLY A 267 -18.88 0.86 -2.13
CA GLY A 267 -18.82 2.27 -2.52
C GLY A 267 -17.64 2.54 -3.46
N VAL A 268 -16.45 2.07 -3.08
CA VAL A 268 -15.23 2.25 -3.89
C VAL A 268 -15.23 1.39 -5.14
N VAL A 269 -15.76 0.17 -5.07
CA VAL A 269 -15.93 -0.71 -6.24
C VAL A 269 -16.94 -0.11 -7.21
N GLY A 270 -18.08 0.41 -6.72
CA GLY A 270 -19.07 1.08 -7.56
C GLY A 270 -18.48 2.29 -8.29
N GLY A 271 -17.81 3.19 -7.57
CA GLY A 271 -17.19 4.37 -8.16
C GLY A 271 -15.96 4.08 -9.04
N TRP A 272 -15.36 2.90 -8.92
CA TRP A 272 -14.33 2.40 -9.84
C TRP A 272 -14.93 1.92 -11.17
N LEU A 273 -16.10 1.27 -11.13
CA LEU A 273 -16.73 0.69 -12.32
C LEU A 273 -17.48 1.71 -13.19
N GLU A 274 -17.89 2.85 -12.61
CA GLU A 274 -18.52 4.00 -13.29
C GLU A 274 -17.55 4.82 -14.18
#